data_AF-A0A6G2QMQ6-F1
#
_entry.id   AF-A0A6G2QMQ6-F1
#
_cell.length_a   1.000
_cell.length_b   1.000
_cell.length_c   1.000
_cell.angle_alpha   90.00
_cell.angle_beta   90.00
_cell.angle_gamma   90.00
#
_symmetry.space_group_name_H-M   'P 1'
#
loop_
_entity.id
_entity.type
_entity.pdbx_description
1 polymer ?
#
loop_
_entity_poly.entity_id
_entity_poly.type
_entity_poly.pdbx_seq_one_letter_code
_entity_poly.pdbx_strand_id
1 'polypeptide(L)' 'MVLLSNVRFGARNEDVRTVQKALIARGHPIPDGVTGLFGEQTRAAYRAEQVAQGYKGADADGVPGCASLTALGRS' A
#
# COMPACT_ATOMS: atom_id res chain seq x y z
N MET A 1 -6.72 -7.82 -10.93
CA MET A 1 -6.23 -6.51 -11.40
C MET A 1 -6.58 -5.50 -10.31
N VAL A 2 -5.60 -4.93 -9.63
CA VAL A 2 -5.84 -3.87 -8.65
C VAL A 2 -5.94 -2.55 -9.40
N LEU A 3 -7.05 -1.81 -9.23
CA LEU A 3 -7.18 -0.48 -9.83
C LEU A 3 -6.67 0.59 -8.86
N LEU A 4 -5.81 1.50 -9.33
CA LEU A 4 -5.29 2.60 -8.52
C LEU A 4 -6.40 3.41 -7.85
N SER A 5 -7.50 3.65 -8.58
CA SER A 5 -8.68 4.36 -8.08
C SER A 5 -9.33 3.71 -6.86
N ASN A 6 -9.12 2.40 -6.66
CA ASN A 6 -9.73 1.66 -5.55
C ASN A 6 -8.80 1.60 -4.33
N VAL A 7 -7.51 1.91 -4.48
CA VAL A 7 -6.54 1.87 -3.39
C VAL A 7 -6.09 3.29 -3.07
N ARG A 8 -6.91 4.00 -2.29
CA ARG A 8 -6.65 5.37 -1.83
C ARG A 8 -7.02 5.49 -0.36
N PHE A 9 -6.48 6.50 0.31
CA PHE A 9 -6.82 6.78 1.70
C PHE A 9 -8.34 6.90 1.91
N GLY A 10 -8.86 6.21 2.94
CA GLY A 10 -10.28 6.13 3.25
C GLY A 10 -11.08 5.11 2.43
N ALA A 11 -10.51 4.51 1.37
CA ALA A 11 -11.20 3.48 0.60
C ALA A 11 -11.33 2.17 1.38
N ARG A 12 -12.45 1.48 1.19
CA ARG A 12 -12.69 0.16 1.76
C ARG A 12 -13.18 -0.84 0.71
N ASN A 13 -12.35 -1.78 0.30
CA ASN A 13 -12.66 -2.78 -0.74
C ASN A 13 -11.65 -3.94 -0.77
N GLU A 14 -11.86 -4.90 -1.67
CA GLU A 14 -10.98 -6.07 -1.86
C GLU A 14 -9.62 -5.73 -2.48
N ASP A 15 -9.53 -4.64 -3.26
CA ASP A 15 -8.26 -4.18 -3.82
C ASP A 15 -7.31 -3.70 -2.71
N VAL A 16 -7.84 -2.97 -1.72
CA VAL A 16 -7.10 -2.58 -0.51
C VAL A 16 -6.65 -3.82 0.26
N ARG A 17 -7.50 -4.85 0.38
CA ARG A 17 -7.10 -6.12 1.03
C ARG A 17 -5.93 -6.78 0.32
N THR A 18 -5.95 -6.76 -1.01
CA THR A 18 -4.88 -7.31 -1.84
C THR A 18 -3.57 -6.57 -1.58
N VAL A 19 -3.61 -5.24 -1.52
CA VAL A 19 -2.45 -4.41 -1.20
C VAL A 19 -1.94 -4.64 0.21
N GLN A 20 -2.81 -4.68 1.21
CA GLN A 20 -2.44 -4.96 2.61
C GLN A 20 -1.75 -6.31 2.76
N LYS A 21 -2.23 -7.35 2.06
CA LYS A 21 -1.57 -8.67 2.04
C LYS A 21 -0.16 -8.59 1.44
N ALA A 22 -0.01 -7.88 0.32
CA ALA A 22 1.29 -7.71 -0.33
C ALA A 22 2.29 -6.95 0.56
N LEU A 23 1.84 -5.89 1.24
CA LEU A 23 2.65 -5.13 2.19
C LEU A 23 3.15 -6.02 3.35
N ILE A 24 2.25 -6.80 3.95
CA ILE A 24 2.62 -7.73 5.02
C ILE A 24 3.60 -8.78 4.52
N ALA A 25 3.40 -9.32 3.31
CA ALA A 25 4.30 -10.30 2.69
C ALA A 25 5.70 -9.72 2.41
N ARG A 26 5.81 -8.41 2.14
CA ARG A 26 7.09 -7.70 1.96
C ARG A 26 7.75 -7.26 3.26
N GLY A 27 7.19 -7.65 4.41
CA GLY A 27 7.75 -7.34 5.72
C GLY A 27 7.33 -5.97 6.26
N HIS A 28 6.25 -5.39 5.74
CA HIS A 28 5.62 -4.19 6.27
C HIS A 28 4.34 -4.59 7.03
N PRO A 29 4.45 -5.04 8.30
CA PRO A 29 3.29 -5.48 9.07
C PRO A 29 2.33 -4.31 9.29
N ILE A 30 1.04 -4.60 9.14
CA ILE A 30 -0.04 -3.68 9.46
C ILE A 30 -0.63 -4.15 10.78
N PRO A 31 -0.55 -3.38 11.88
CA PRO A 31 -1.05 -3.80 13.19
C PRO A 31 -2.53 -4.22 13.18
N ASP A 32 -3.35 -3.50 12.41
CA ASP A 32 -4.78 -3.80 12.25
C ASP A 32 -5.03 -5.00 11.31
N GLY A 33 -3.98 -5.50 10.65
CA GLY A 33 -4.05 -6.57 9.66
C GLY A 33 -4.76 -6.17 8.37
N VAL A 34 -5.31 -7.18 7.69
CA VAL A 34 -5.98 -7.04 6.40
C VAL A 34 -7.46 -6.68 6.62
N THR A 35 -7.72 -5.44 7.03
CA THR A 35 -9.08 -4.95 7.29
C THR A 35 -9.86 -4.67 6.00
N GLY A 36 -9.15 -4.41 4.90
CA GLY A 36 -9.67 -3.88 3.65
C GLY A 36 -9.97 -2.39 3.67
N LEU A 37 -9.68 -1.69 4.77
CA LEU A 37 -9.75 -0.24 4.88
C LEU A 37 -8.36 0.36 4.74
N PHE A 38 -8.20 1.31 3.82
CA PHE A 38 -6.97 2.06 3.67
C PHE A 38 -6.94 3.19 4.69
N GLY A 39 -6.58 2.85 5.93
CA GLY A 39 -6.38 3.81 7.02
C GLY A 39 -4.93 4.25 7.18
N GLU A 40 -4.65 5.00 8.25
CA GLU A 40 -3.32 5.49 8.61
C GLU A 40 -2.29 4.37 8.72
N GLN A 41 -2.65 3.21 9.28
CA GLN A 41 -1.74 2.07 9.40
C GLN A 41 -1.35 1.47 8.05
N THR A 42 -2.31 1.40 7.11
CA THR A 42 -2.01 0.95 5.75
C THR A 42 -1.15 1.98 5.02
N ARG A 43 -1.44 3.27 5.21
CA ARG A 43 -0.63 4.37 4.67
C ARG A 43 0.82 4.32 5.18
N ALA A 44 1.03 4.08 6.47
CA ALA A 44 2.35 3.97 7.06
C ALA A 44 3.14 2.77 6.51
N ALA A 45 2.49 1.60 6.39
CA ALA A 45 3.10 0.43 5.77
C ALA A 45 3.41 0.67 4.28
N TYR A 46 2.51 1.31 3.55
CA TYR A 46 2.73 1.68 2.15
C TYR A 46 3.84 2.71 1.97
N ARG A 47 4.01 3.62 2.93
CA ARG A 47 5.14 4.55 2.94
C ARG A 47 6.47 3.82 3.12
N ALA A 48 6.54 2.88 4.06
CA ALA A 48 7.74 2.06 4.25
C ALA A 48 8.08 1.27 2.98
N GLU A 49 7.05 0.77 2.31
CA GLU A 49 7.17 0.13 1.01
C GLU A 49 7.74 1.05 -0.08
N GLN A 50 7.21 2.26 -0.21
CA GLN A 50 7.75 3.24 -1.15
C GLN A 50 9.23 3.53 -0.87
N VAL A 51 9.62 3.67 0.40
CA VAL A 51 11.03 3.81 0.76
C VAL A 51 11.85 2.59 0.36
N ALA A 52 11.34 1.37 0.57
CA ALA A 52 11.99 0.12 0.16
C ALA A 52 12.16 0.01 -1.36
N GLN A 53 11.21 0.56 -2.13
CA GLN A 53 11.28 0.68 -3.60
C GLN A 53 12.24 1.79 -4.06
N GLY A 54 12.79 2.60 -3.14
CA GLY A 54 13.76 3.66 -3.43
C GLY A 54 13.17 5.06 -3.58
N TYR A 55 11.85 5.24 -3.38
CA TYR A 55 11.22 6.55 -3.33
C TYR A 55 11.65 7.33 -2.08
N LYS A 56 11.72 8.66 -2.17
CA LYS A 56 12.18 9.53 -1.08
C LYS A 56 11.38 10.83 -1.05
N GLY A 57 11.38 11.50 0.10
CA GLY A 57 10.71 12.79 0.26
C GLY A 57 9.22 12.70 -0.07
N ALA A 58 8.76 13.55 -1.00
CA ALA A 58 7.36 13.62 -1.42
C ALA A 58 6.88 12.35 -2.15
N ASP A 59 7.78 11.55 -2.72
CA ASP A 59 7.40 10.33 -3.45
C ASP A 59 7.13 9.12 -2.52
N ALA A 60 7.48 9.25 -1.23
CA ALA A 60 7.22 8.26 -0.18
C ALA A 60 6.26 8.84 0.88
N ASP A 61 5.07 9.24 0.41
CA ASP A 61 4.00 9.89 1.17
C ASP A 61 2.95 8.91 1.74
N GLY A 62 3.09 7.62 1.44
CA GLY A 62 2.16 6.55 1.78
C GLY A 62 0.93 6.47 0.89
N VAL A 63 0.87 7.28 -0.17
CA VAL A 63 -0.25 7.29 -1.12
C VAL A 63 0.09 6.37 -2.29
N PRO A 64 -0.76 5.38 -2.60
CA PRO A 64 -0.56 4.52 -3.75
C PRO A 64 -0.58 5.32 -5.04
N GLY A 65 0.41 5.08 -5.90
CA GLY A 65 0.48 5.58 -7.28
C GLY A 65 0.64 4.42 -8.24
N CYS A 66 0.39 4.63 -9.55
CA CYS A 66 0.50 3.56 -10.55
C CYS A 66 1.85 2.85 -10.50
N ALA A 67 2.95 3.61 -10.39
CA ALA A 67 4.30 3.05 -10.37
C ALA A 67 4.56 2.21 -9.11
N SER A 68 4.26 2.76 -7.93
CA SER A 68 4.50 2.07 -6.65
C SER A 68 3.60 0.84 -6.46
N LEU A 69 2.36 0.87 -6.96
CA LEU A 69 1.47 -0.31 -6.97
C LEU A 69 1.94 -1.38 -7.96
N THR A 70 2.41 -0.98 -9.14
CA THR A 70 2.95 -1.92 -10.12
C THR A 70 4.20 -2.61 -9.58
N ALA A 71 5.08 -1.86 -8.92
CA ALA A 71 6.25 -2.40 -8.24
C ALA A 71 5.87 -3.29 -7.05
N LEU A 72 4.77 -3.00 -6.34
CA LEU A 72 4.22 -3.88 -5.29
C LEU A 72 3.71 -5.21 -5.86
N GLY A 73 3.04 -5.20 -7.00
CA GLY A 73 2.44 -6.39 -7.62
C GLY A 73 3.39 -7.23 -8.50
N ARG A 74 4.62 -6.75 -8.75
CA ARG A 74 5.64 -7.47 -9.54
C ARG A 74 6.51 -8.44 -8.72
N SER A 75 6.46 -8.35 -7.39
CA SER A 75 7.16 -9.24 -6.46
C SER A 75 6.29 -10.40 -6.03
#